data_AF-A0A607XXF2-F1
#
_entry.id   AF-A0A607XXF2-F1
#
_cell.length_a   1.000
_cell.length_b   1.000
_cell.length_c   1.000
_cell.angle_alpha   90.00
_cell.angle_beta   90.00
_cell.angle_gamma   90.00
#
_symmetry.space_group_name_H-M   'P 1'
#
loop_
_entity.id
_entity.type
_entity.pdbx_description
1 polymer ?
#
loop_
_entity_poly.entity_id
_entity_poly.type
_entity_poly.pdbx_seq_one_letter_code
_entity_poly.pdbx_strand_id
1 'polypeptide(L)'
;MSECSLEMPKYQCHKQVWALKIKDVKVASDGTAVITPSDPGFGDFDVESSYVDKHSPQPGGYYVQYAGGYESYSPAEAFESGYTRI
;
A
#
# COMPACT_ATOMS: atom_id res chain seq x y z
N MET A 1 13.28 15.01 -17.47
CA MET A 1 13.75 13.61 -17.38
C MET A 1 12.54 12.79 -17.03
N SER A 2 12.15 11.86 -17.90
CA SER A 2 10.81 11.27 -17.95
C SER A 2 10.43 10.56 -16.65
N GLU A 3 9.44 11.09 -15.94
CA GLU A 3 8.71 10.41 -14.86
C GLU A 3 7.87 9.30 -15.50
N CYS A 4 8.46 8.10 -15.61
CA CYS A 4 7.70 6.90 -15.93
C CYS A 4 7.00 6.48 -14.64
N SER A 5 5.82 7.04 -14.38
CA SER A 5 4.97 6.62 -13.26
C SER A 5 4.59 5.15 -13.49
N LEU A 6 5.27 4.23 -12.81
CA LEU A 6 4.90 2.83 -12.81
C LEU A 6 3.53 2.70 -12.15
N GLU A 7 2.58 2.11 -12.86
CA GLU A 7 1.28 1.77 -12.26
C GLU A 7 1.51 0.69 -11.19
N MET A 8 0.90 0.85 -10.02
CA MET A 8 0.96 -0.15 -8.95
C MET A 8 0.52 -1.54 -9.46
N PRO A 9 1.06 -2.63 -8.91
CA PRO A 9 0.60 -3.97 -9.26
C PRO A 9 -0.89 -4.16 -8.95
N LYS A 10 -1.60 -4.76 -9.89
CA LYS A 10 -3.03 -5.08 -9.74
C LYS A 10 -3.22 -6.47 -9.16
N TYR A 11 -4.25 -6.58 -8.34
CA TYR A 11 -4.69 -7.82 -7.72
C TYR A 11 -6.20 -7.96 -7.86
N GLN A 12 -6.65 -9.19 -7.99
CA GLN A 12 -8.05 -9.56 -8.18
C GLN A 12 -8.47 -10.51 -7.07
N CYS A 13 -9.57 -10.15 -6.39
CA CYS A 13 -10.43 -11.11 -5.70
C CYS A 13 -11.84 -11.05 -6.33
N HIS A 14 -12.84 -10.53 -5.62
CA HIS A 14 -14.15 -10.13 -6.13
C HIS A 14 -14.10 -8.78 -6.87
N LYS A 15 -13.14 -7.92 -6.51
CA LYS A 15 -12.89 -6.61 -7.15
C LYS A 15 -11.40 -6.51 -7.54
N GLN A 16 -11.10 -5.59 -8.45
CA GLN A 16 -9.72 -5.20 -8.77
C GLN A 16 -9.24 -4.13 -7.79
N VAL A 17 -8.03 -4.31 -7.30
CA VAL A 17 -7.32 -3.37 -6.43
C VAL A 17 -5.89 -3.22 -6.90
N TRP A 18 -5.27 -2.11 -6.56
CA TRP A 18 -3.84 -1.91 -6.67
C TRP A 18 -3.24 -2.12 -5.28
N ALA A 19 -2.12 -2.83 -5.18
CA ALA A 19 -1.46 -2.99 -3.90
C ALA A 19 0.06 -3.00 -3.99
N LEU A 20 0.70 -2.47 -2.96
CA LEU A 20 2.14 -2.49 -2.77
C LEU A 20 2.46 -3.19 -1.45
N LYS A 21 3.46 -4.08 -1.47
CA LYS A 21 3.92 -4.72 -0.25
C LYS A 21 4.76 -3.73 0.53
N ILE A 22 4.45 -3.53 1.81
CA ILE A 22 5.13 -2.58 2.67
C ILE A 22 6.42 -3.20 3.19
N LYS A 23 7.56 -2.57 2.89
CA LYS A 23 8.87 -2.94 3.42
C LYS A 23 9.12 -2.33 4.80
N ASP A 24 8.80 -1.04 4.95
CA ASP A 24 9.03 -0.27 6.15
C ASP A 24 7.95 0.80 6.32
N VAL A 25 7.70 1.22 7.56
CA VAL A 25 6.75 2.27 7.92
C VAL A 25 7.42 3.19 8.94
N LYS A 26 7.52 4.48 8.62
CA LYS A 26 8.07 5.50 9.52
C LYS A 26 6.98 6.49 9.88
N VAL A 27 6.47 6.39 11.10
CA VAL A 27 5.47 7.33 11.62
C VAL A 27 6.18 8.63 12.03
N ALA A 28 5.70 9.75 11.51
CA ALA A 28 6.19 11.07 11.83
C ALA A 28 5.52 11.62 13.11
N SER A 29 6.11 12.65 13.70
CA SER A 29 5.63 13.27 14.94
C SER A 29 4.24 13.91 14.83
N ASP A 30 3.78 14.21 13.61
CA ASP A 30 2.45 14.78 13.32
C ASP A 30 1.36 13.71 13.11
N GLY A 31 1.72 12.43 13.22
CA GLY A 31 0.82 11.29 13.04
C GLY A 31 0.72 10.78 11.61
N THR A 32 1.30 11.46 10.62
CA THR A 32 1.45 10.92 9.26
C THR A 32 2.49 9.78 9.26
N ALA A 33 2.57 9.02 8.17
CA ALA A 33 3.61 8.03 8.02
C ALA A 33 4.18 8.00 6.60
N VAL A 34 5.47 7.68 6.50
CA VAL A 34 6.12 7.35 5.23
C VAL A 34 6.12 5.83 5.07
N ILE A 35 5.56 5.35 3.96
CA ILE A 35 5.58 3.93 3.57
C ILE A 35 6.68 3.73 2.55
N THR A 36 7.57 2.76 2.81
CA THR A 36 8.56 2.27 1.84
C THR A 36 8.04 0.98 1.21
N PRO A 37 7.79 0.94 -0.11
CA PRO A 37 7.42 -0.30 -0.80
C PRO A 37 8.57 -1.31 -0.89
N SER A 38 8.22 -2.60 -0.94
CA SER A 38 9.16 -3.68 -1.28
C SER A 38 9.26 -3.89 -2.79
N ASP A 39 8.22 -3.52 -3.55
CA ASP A 39 8.16 -3.69 -5.00
C ASP A 39 9.17 -2.78 -5.71
N PRO A 40 9.99 -3.32 -6.63
CA PRO A 40 10.99 -2.53 -7.34
C PRO A 40 10.34 -1.48 -8.24
N GLY A 41 10.93 -0.29 -8.28
CA GLY A 41 10.46 0.83 -9.10
C GLY A 41 9.50 1.80 -8.38
N PHE A 42 9.11 1.51 -7.15
CA PHE A 42 8.36 2.43 -6.31
C PHE A 42 9.25 3.08 -5.27
N GLY A 43 9.14 4.40 -5.12
CA GLY A 43 9.78 5.16 -4.05
C GLY A 43 8.92 5.21 -2.79
N ASP A 44 9.51 5.78 -1.74
CA ASP A 44 8.79 6.09 -0.50
C ASP A 44 7.65 7.08 -0.80
N PHE A 45 6.52 6.93 -0.11
CA PHE A 45 5.38 7.83 -0.22
C PHE A 45 4.72 8.09 1.15
N ASP A 46 4.16 9.28 1.29
CA ASP A 46 3.47 9.71 2.51
C ASP A 46 2.03 9.21 2.54
N VAL A 47 1.55 8.84 3.73
CA VAL A 47 0.14 8.58 4.03
C VAL A 47 -0.33 9.48 5.17
N GLU A 48 -1.58 9.92 5.05
CA GLU A 48 -2.24 10.81 6.00
C GLU A 48 -2.39 10.15 7.38
N SER A 49 -2.43 10.97 8.44
CA SER A 49 -2.65 10.47 9.81
C SER A 49 -3.94 9.68 9.96
N SER A 50 -4.99 10.08 9.25
CA SER A 50 -6.26 9.35 9.21
C SER A 50 -6.14 7.91 8.70
N TYR A 51 -5.20 7.64 7.78
CA TYR A 51 -4.88 6.29 7.33
C TYR A 51 -4.14 5.54 8.43
N VAL A 52 -3.12 6.15 9.03
CA VAL A 52 -2.32 5.54 10.11
C VAL A 52 -3.17 5.17 11.32
N ASP A 53 -4.03 6.07 11.78
CA ASP A 53 -4.91 5.87 12.93
C ASP A 53 -5.93 4.74 12.67
N LYS A 54 -6.48 4.69 11.46
CA LYS A 54 -7.51 3.71 11.08
C LYS A 54 -6.93 2.32 10.82
N HIS A 55 -5.73 2.26 10.27
CA HIS A 55 -5.18 1.04 9.68
C HIS A 55 -3.95 0.49 10.40
N SER A 56 -3.24 1.32 11.16
CA SER A 56 -2.01 0.98 11.88
C SER A 56 -1.08 0.12 11.01
N PRO A 57 -0.64 0.62 9.83
CA PRO A 57 0.08 -0.17 8.84
C PRO A 57 1.38 -0.73 9.41
N GLN A 58 1.74 -1.95 9.00
CA GLN A 58 2.95 -2.62 9.47
C GLN A 58 3.79 -3.14 8.30
N PRO A 59 5.13 -3.20 8.48
CA PRO A 59 6.03 -3.91 7.58
C PRO A 59 5.55 -5.35 7.31
N GLY A 60 5.67 -5.78 6.05
CA GLY A 60 5.24 -7.09 5.57
C GLY A 60 3.79 -7.12 5.05
N GLY A 61 2.91 -6.24 5.53
CA GLY A 61 1.55 -6.10 5.00
C GLY A 61 1.48 -5.37 3.66
N TYR A 62 0.27 -5.04 3.24
CA TYR A 62 -0.02 -4.42 1.95
C TYR A 62 -0.76 -3.10 2.13
N TYR A 63 -0.26 -2.06 1.44
CA TYR A 63 -1.02 -0.86 1.13
C TYR A 63 -1.92 -1.17 -0.08
N VAL A 64 -3.23 -0.94 0.05
CA VAL A 64 -4.23 -1.31 -0.95
C VAL A 64 -5.04 -0.08 -1.35
N GLN A 65 -5.16 0.17 -2.66
CA GLN A 65 -6.00 1.21 -3.21
C GLN A 65 -7.06 0.60 -4.13
N TYR A 66 -8.31 1.01 -3.95
CA TYR A 66 -9.45 0.62 -4.78
C TYR A 66 -9.65 1.63 -5.92
N ALA A 67 -10.33 1.22 -7.00
CA ALA A 67 -10.60 2.08 -8.16
C ALA A 67 -11.32 3.40 -7.84
N GLY A 68 -12.03 3.48 -6.71
CA GLY A 68 -12.70 4.69 -6.24
C GLY A 68 -11.84 5.61 -5.37
N GLY A 69 -10.53 5.37 -5.29
CA GLY A 69 -9.60 6.14 -4.44
C GLY A 69 -9.66 5.80 -2.95
N TYR A 70 -10.45 4.80 -2.56
CA TYR A 70 -10.45 4.32 -1.17
C TYR A 70 -9.17 3.53 -0.89
N GLU A 71 -8.56 3.80 0.26
CA GLU A 71 -7.29 3.21 0.69
C GLU A 71 -7.53 2.31 1.90
N SER A 72 -6.76 1.23 1.98
CA SER A 72 -6.82 0.28 3.09
C SER A 72 -5.45 -0.35 3.34
N TYR A 73 -5.30 -0.93 4.52
CA TYR A 73 -4.22 -1.86 4.84
C TYR A 73 -4.75 -3.29 4.85
N SER A 74 -3.91 -4.25 4.49
CA SER A 74 -4.18 -5.68 4.68
C SER A 74 -2.94 -6.41 5.17
N PRO A 75 -3.02 -7.23 6.23
CA PRO A 75 -1.92 -8.12 6.62
C PRO A 75 -1.54 -9.08 5.50
N ALA A 76 -0.26 -9.46 5.42
CA ALA A 76 0.28 -10.28 4.33
C ALA A 76 -0.51 -11.58 4.12
N GLU A 77 -0.76 -12.33 5.20
CA GLU A 77 -1.46 -13.62 5.14
C GLU A 77 -2.89 -13.47 4.62
N ALA A 78 -3.62 -12.46 5.11
CA ALA A 78 -4.99 -12.19 4.67
C ALA A 78 -5.06 -11.72 3.20
N PHE A 79 -4.06 -10.93 2.78
CA PHE A 79 -3.98 -10.45 1.41
C PHE A 79 -3.60 -11.57 0.43
N GLU A 80 -2.48 -12.26 0.69
CA GLU A 80 -1.93 -13.29 -0.20
C GLU A 80 -2.82 -14.54 -0.30
N SER A 81 -3.62 -14.85 0.73
CA SER A 81 -4.60 -15.95 0.67
C SER A 81 -5.89 -15.60 -0.09
N GLY A 82 -6.23 -14.31 -0.19
CA GLY A 82 -7.49 -13.84 -0.76
C GLY A 82 -7.38 -13.16 -2.13
N TYR A 83 -6.18 -12.75 -2.52
CA TYR A 83 -5.95 -11.95 -3.74
C TYR A 83 -4.93 -12.62 -4.66
N THR A 84 -5.24 -12.60 -5.95
CA THR A 84 -4.34 -13.08 -7.01
C THR A 84 -3.82 -11.89 -7.79
N ARG A 85 -2.49 -11.78 -7.97
CA ARG A 85 -1.87 -10.77 -8.83
C ARG A 85 -2.27 -11.01 -10.29
N ILE A 86 -2.62 -9.95 -11.03
CA ILE A 86 -3.04 -10.00 -12.44
C ILE A 86 -2.14 -9.18 -13.36
#